data_AF-A0A916R159-F1
#
_entry.id   AF-A0A916R159-F1
#
_cell.length_a   1.000
_cell.length_b   1.000
_cell.length_c   1.000
_cell.angle_alpha   90.00
_cell.angle_beta   90.00
_cell.angle_gamma   90.00
#
_symmetry.space_group_name_H-M   'P 1'
#
loop_
_entity.id
_entity.type
_entity.pdbx_description
1 polymer ?
#
loop_
_entity_poly.entity_id
_entity_poly.type
_entity_poly.pdbx_seq_one_letter_code
_entity_poly.pdbx_strand_id
1 'polypeptide(L)'
;MAFSDYKTIAQVQEEYNIKYLEEDFIEVADLKPSDLFVKEFEFSEKNMDIYTSESSRCENIIYPILREVYKDFIDKYTLWSHKSITYDAKLNGTPDYLFSTKSELGKTVFSSLWLS
;
A
#
# COMPACT_ATOMS: atom_id res chain seq x y z
N MET A 1 -13.17 -17.91 1.15
CA MET A 1 -11.92 -17.80 1.93
C MET A 1 -11.31 -16.46 1.61
N ALA A 2 -10.74 -15.76 2.58
CA ALA A 2 -10.13 -14.45 2.37
C ALA A 2 -8.61 -14.57 2.55
N PHE A 3 -7.85 -13.54 2.15
CA PHE A 3 -6.39 -13.49 2.40
C PHE A 3 -6.01 -13.81 3.86
N SER A 4 -6.92 -13.56 4.81
CA SER A 4 -6.78 -13.85 6.25
C SER A 4 -6.79 -15.33 6.63
N ASP A 5 -7.20 -16.23 5.73
CA ASP A 5 -7.33 -17.66 6.04
C ASP A 5 -5.99 -18.41 5.90
N TYR A 6 -5.03 -17.84 5.17
CA TYR A 6 -3.66 -18.35 5.09
C TYR A 6 -2.87 -17.95 6.34
N LYS A 7 -2.33 -18.94 7.04
CA LYS A 7 -1.54 -18.73 8.27
C LYS A 7 -0.06 -18.55 7.99
N THR A 8 0.42 -19.04 6.85
CA THR A 8 1.82 -18.94 6.45
C THR A 8 1.94 -18.66 4.95
N ILE A 9 3.03 -18.01 4.55
CA ILE A 9 3.35 -17.76 3.14
C ILE A 9 3.49 -19.08 2.37
N ALA A 10 4.05 -20.13 3.00
CA ALA A 10 4.20 -21.45 2.39
C ALA A 10 2.88 -22.05 1.91
N GLN A 11 1.78 -21.87 2.66
CA GLN A 11 0.45 -22.35 2.24
C GLN A 11 0.00 -21.70 0.93
N VAL A 12 0.26 -20.40 0.77
CA VAL A 12 -0.05 -19.67 -0.46
C VAL A 12 0.84 -20.16 -1.60
N GLN A 13 2.12 -20.39 -1.34
CA GLN A 13 3.06 -20.86 -2.35
C GLN A 13 2.68 -22.25 -2.91
N GLU A 14 2.31 -23.18 -2.04
CA GLU A 14 1.90 -24.54 -2.43
C GLU A 14 0.57 -24.53 -3.19
N GLU A 15 -0.45 -23.79 -2.71
CA GLU A 15 -1.78 -23.78 -3.36
C GLU A 15 -1.75 -23.14 -4.76
N TYR A 16 -0.97 -22.08 -4.94
CA TYR A 16 -0.90 -21.35 -6.21
C TYR A 16 0.36 -21.67 -7.03
N ASN A 17 1.15 -22.67 -6.61
CA ASN A 17 2.39 -23.08 -7.29
C ASN A 17 3.35 -21.90 -7.57
N ILE A 18 3.54 -21.04 -6.57
CA ILE A 18 4.37 -19.84 -6.66
C ILE A 18 5.81 -20.21 -6.32
N LYS A 19 6.74 -19.83 -7.21
CA LYS A 19 8.18 -19.95 -6.96
C LYS A 19 8.66 -18.76 -6.12
N TYR A 20 9.31 -19.06 -5.00
CA TYR A 20 10.00 -18.04 -4.20
C TYR A 20 11.41 -17.82 -4.74
N LEU A 21 11.81 -16.55 -4.75
CA LEU A 21 13.10 -16.07 -5.21
C LEU A 21 13.55 -14.95 -4.27
N GLU A 22 14.84 -14.92 -3.93
CA GLU A 22 15.44 -13.89 -3.10
C GLU A 22 16.55 -13.21 -3.91
N GLU A 23 16.33 -11.93 -4.24
CA GLU A 23 17.21 -11.11 -5.07
C GLU A 23 17.21 -9.66 -4.55
N ASP A 24 18.28 -8.93 -4.80
CA ASP A 24 18.35 -7.49 -4.56
C ASP A 24 17.66 -6.73 -5.71
N PHE A 25 16.38 -6.39 -5.54
CA PHE A 25 15.57 -5.72 -6.57
C PHE A 25 15.16 -4.28 -6.21
N ILE A 26 15.52 -3.80 -5.02
CA ILE A 26 15.15 -2.45 -4.57
C ILE A 26 16.16 -1.44 -5.14
N GLU A 27 15.71 -0.63 -6.09
CA GLU A 27 16.46 0.55 -6.53
C GLU A 27 16.21 1.71 -5.55
N VAL A 28 17.30 2.29 -5.05
CA VAL A 28 17.22 3.46 -4.17
C VAL A 28 16.83 4.68 -5.00
N ALA A 29 15.63 5.18 -4.79
CA ALA A 29 15.19 6.47 -5.32
C ALA A 29 15.55 7.59 -4.32
N ASP A 30 16.24 8.63 -4.80
CA ASP A 30 16.50 9.83 -4.00
C ASP A 30 15.26 10.74 -4.03
N LEU A 31 14.35 10.51 -3.09
CA LEU A 31 13.13 11.30 -2.90
C LEU A 31 13.32 12.24 -1.72
N LYS A 32 13.10 13.54 -1.96
CA LYS A 32 13.16 14.55 -0.91
C LYS A 32 11.74 14.97 -0.51
N PRO A 33 11.27 14.63 0.71
CA PRO A 33 9.97 15.09 1.17
C PRO A 33 9.94 16.61 1.33
N SER A 34 8.75 17.18 1.24
CA SER A 34 8.57 18.62 1.46
C SER A 34 8.81 19.03 2.91
N ASP A 35 9.38 20.22 3.13
CA ASP A 35 9.60 20.76 4.49
C ASP A 35 8.30 20.87 5.29
N LEU A 36 7.17 21.13 4.61
CA LEU A 36 5.85 21.15 5.23
C LEU A 36 5.47 19.77 5.76
N PHE A 37 5.65 18.72 4.96
CA PHE A 37 5.37 17.35 5.41
C PHE A 37 6.20 16.99 6.63
N VAL A 38 7.51 17.29 6.63
CA VAL A 38 8.39 16.99 7.76
C VAL A 38 7.87 17.65 9.05
N LYS A 39 7.45 18.91 8.98
CA LYS A 39 6.89 19.64 10.13
C LYS A 39 5.61 19.01 10.65
N GLU A 40 4.67 18.66 9.76
CA GLU A 40 3.41 18.03 10.15
C GLU A 40 3.64 16.63 10.73
N PHE A 41 4.56 15.86 10.15
CA PHE A 41 4.91 14.52 10.63
C PHE A 41 5.53 14.58 12.03
N GLU A 42 6.48 15.48 12.28
CA GLU A 42 7.05 15.71 13.61
C GLU A 42 5.99 16.19 14.62
N PHE A 43 5.02 16.99 14.17
CA PHE A 43 3.92 17.43 15.02
C PHE A 43 3.06 16.23 15.45
N SER A 44 2.67 15.36 14.51
CA SER A 44 1.92 14.15 14.81
C SER A 44 2.67 13.22 15.75
N GLU A 45 3.96 12.98 15.52
CA GLU A 45 4.79 12.14 16.38
C GLU A 45 4.86 12.66 17.83
N LYS A 46 5.02 13.97 18.02
CA LYS A 46 5.19 14.58 19.35
C LYS A 46 3.88 14.74 20.12
N ASN A 47 2.75 14.88 19.42
CA ASN A 47 1.50 15.32 20.03
C ASN A 47 0.36 14.29 19.96
N MET A 48 0.55 13.18 19.26
CA MET A 48 -0.49 12.15 19.09
C MET A 48 -0.01 10.81 19.64
N ASP A 49 -0.93 10.04 20.22
CA ASP A 49 -0.64 8.68 20.62
C ASP A 49 -0.72 7.76 19.40
N ILE A 50 0.39 7.71 18.66
CA ILE A 50 0.54 6.89 17.46
C ILE A 50 0.65 5.39 17.77
N TYR A 51 0.80 4.99 19.04
CA TYR A 51 0.98 3.58 19.42
C TYR A 51 -0.28 2.94 20.00
N THR A 52 -1.35 3.70 20.23
CA THR A 52 -2.60 3.20 20.81
C THR A 52 -3.23 2.05 20.02
N SER A 53 -3.17 2.11 18.69
CA SER A 53 -3.84 1.16 17.81
C SER A 53 -3.19 1.09 16.44
N GLU A 54 -3.47 0.00 15.73
CA GLU A 54 -3.14 -0.14 14.32
C GLU A 54 -3.73 1.01 13.50
N SER A 55 -5.00 1.36 13.71
CA SER A 55 -5.65 2.48 13.01
C SER A 55 -4.92 3.81 13.25
N SER A 56 -4.47 4.07 14.50
CA SER A 56 -3.68 5.28 14.80
C SER A 56 -2.37 5.30 14.01
N ARG A 57 -1.67 4.17 13.90
CA ARG A 57 -0.44 4.06 13.10
C ARG A 57 -0.71 4.24 11.62
N CYS A 58 -1.77 3.61 11.12
CA CYS A 58 -2.19 3.69 9.73
C CYS A 58 -2.46 5.14 9.32
N GLU A 59 -3.18 5.90 10.13
CA GLU A 59 -3.59 7.27 9.81
C GLU A 59 -2.51 8.32 10.06
N ASN A 60 -1.71 8.15 11.11
CA ASN A 60 -0.75 9.19 11.54
C ASN A 60 0.68 8.97 11.04
N ILE A 61 1.02 7.74 10.63
CA ILE A 61 2.37 7.40 10.18
C ILE A 61 2.37 6.85 8.76
N ILE A 62 1.64 5.76 8.52
CA ILE A 62 1.73 5.04 7.23
C ILE A 62 1.12 5.89 6.10
N TYR A 63 -0.13 6.33 6.24
CA TYR A 63 -0.81 7.08 5.20
C TYR A 63 -0.13 8.42 4.86
N PRO A 64 0.32 9.24 5.83
CA PRO A 64 1.03 10.47 5.51
C PRO A 64 2.29 10.22 4.67
N ILE A 65 3.07 9.19 4.99
CA ILE A 65 4.27 8.81 4.21
C ILE A 65 3.86 8.35 2.81
N LEU A 66 2.91 7.42 2.70
CA LEU A 66 2.44 6.93 1.39
C LEU A 66 1.92 8.07 0.52
N ARG A 67 1.18 9.00 1.12
CA ARG A 67 0.64 10.17 0.43
C ARG A 67 1.73 11.15 0.01
N GLU A 68 2.76 11.36 0.83
CA GLU A 68 3.89 12.23 0.48
C GLU A 68 4.64 11.68 -0.73
N VAL A 69 5.04 10.41 -0.67
CA VAL A 69 5.74 9.74 -1.77
C VAL A 69 4.88 9.70 -3.03
N TYR A 70 3.57 9.42 -2.89
CA TYR A 70 2.66 9.33 -4.03
C TYR A 70 2.59 10.61 -4.88
N LYS A 71 2.86 11.80 -4.30
CA LYS A 71 2.84 13.06 -5.05
C LYS A 71 3.78 13.02 -6.26
N ASP A 72 4.93 12.37 -6.15
CA ASP A 72 5.92 12.26 -7.22
C ASP A 72 5.52 11.26 -8.32
N PHE A 73 4.48 10.46 -8.09
CA PHE A 73 4.02 9.42 -9.01
C PHE A 73 2.55 9.54 -9.42
N ILE A 74 1.92 10.69 -9.17
CA ILE A 74 0.49 10.97 -9.41
C ILE A 74 0.04 10.74 -10.87
N ASP A 75 0.98 10.84 -11.81
CA ASP A 75 0.71 10.66 -13.24
C ASP A 75 0.61 9.20 -13.64
N LYS A 76 1.26 8.30 -12.90
CA LYS A 76 1.40 6.88 -13.24
C LYS A 76 0.49 5.98 -12.43
N TYR A 77 0.31 6.30 -11.15
CA TYR A 77 -0.36 5.42 -10.20
C TYR A 77 -1.59 6.06 -9.56
N THR A 78 -2.35 5.25 -8.82
CA THR A 78 -3.43 5.68 -7.96
C THR A 78 -3.30 5.00 -6.61
N LEU A 79 -3.29 5.79 -5.54
CA LEU A 79 -3.35 5.30 -4.16
C LEU A 79 -4.81 5.10 -3.76
N TRP A 80 -5.15 3.89 -3.36
CA TRP A 80 -6.43 3.50 -2.80
C TRP A 80 -6.28 3.24 -1.30
N SER A 81 -7.32 3.52 -0.53
CA SER A 81 -7.41 3.15 0.87
C SER A 81 -8.68 2.34 1.11
N HIS A 82 -8.56 1.22 1.83
CA HIS A 82 -9.67 0.32 2.15
C HIS A 82 -10.50 -0.11 0.93
N LYS A 83 -9.86 -0.26 -0.24
CA LYS A 83 -10.52 -0.70 -1.48
C LYS A 83 -10.52 -2.22 -1.52
N SER A 84 -11.69 -2.83 -1.40
CA SER A 84 -11.82 -4.29 -1.55
C SER A 84 -11.39 -4.74 -2.94
N ILE A 85 -10.58 -5.79 -2.99
CA ILE A 85 -10.14 -6.47 -4.19
C ILE A 85 -10.66 -7.91 -4.17
N THR A 86 -11.05 -8.43 -5.33
CA THR A 86 -11.58 -9.79 -5.48
C THR A 86 -11.11 -10.33 -6.82
N TYR A 87 -10.31 -11.38 -6.76
CA TYR A 87 -9.94 -12.17 -7.93
C TYR A 87 -10.88 -13.37 -8.07
N ASP A 88 -11.07 -14.11 -6.97
CA ASP A 88 -12.03 -15.21 -6.87
C ASP A 88 -12.58 -15.37 -5.43
N ALA A 89 -13.32 -16.44 -5.19
CA ALA A 89 -13.94 -16.74 -3.89
C ALA A 89 -12.93 -17.04 -2.75
N LYS A 90 -11.65 -17.24 -3.07
CA LYS A 90 -10.55 -17.49 -2.13
C LYS A 90 -9.57 -16.31 -2.02
N LEU A 91 -9.29 -15.63 -3.14
CA LEU A 91 -8.39 -14.48 -3.24
C LEU A 91 -9.21 -13.18 -3.26
N ASN A 92 -9.68 -12.82 -2.07
CA ASN A 92 -10.38 -11.57 -1.83
C ASN A 92 -10.00 -10.99 -0.47
N GLY A 93 -10.14 -9.67 -0.35
CA GLY A 93 -9.95 -8.96 0.90
C GLY A 93 -9.87 -7.46 0.71
N THR A 94 -9.68 -6.76 1.82
CA THR A 94 -9.58 -5.29 1.86
C THR A 94 -8.26 -4.92 2.51
N PRO A 95 -7.23 -4.56 1.74
CA PRO A 95 -6.01 -3.99 2.30
C PRO A 95 -6.26 -2.55 2.78
N ASP A 96 -5.48 -2.10 3.76
CA ASP A 96 -5.54 -0.71 4.25
C ASP A 96 -5.18 0.28 3.15
N TYR A 97 -4.15 -0.05 2.36
CA TYR A 97 -3.65 0.75 1.24
C TYR A 97 -3.27 -0.13 0.05
N LEU A 98 -3.48 0.40 -1.16
CA LEU A 98 -3.16 -0.28 -2.41
C LEU A 98 -2.72 0.74 -3.46
N PHE A 99 -1.66 0.45 -4.20
CA PHE A 99 -1.32 1.19 -5.41
C PHE A 99 -1.75 0.41 -6.65
N SER A 100 -2.36 1.09 -7.62
CA SER A 100 -2.63 0.53 -8.95
C SER A 100 -2.08 1.44 -10.03
N THR A 101 -2.00 0.94 -11.26
CA THR A 101 -1.87 1.80 -12.44
C THR A 101 -3.07 2.76 -12.51
N LYS A 102 -2.86 3.94 -13.08
CA LYS A 102 -3.91 4.92 -13.30
C LYS A 102 -4.84 4.46 -14.42
N SER A 103 -6.15 4.48 -14.18
CA SER A 103 -7.14 4.17 -15.22
C SER A 103 -7.30 5.37 -16.16
N GLU A 104 -7.42 5.10 -17.46
CA GLU A 104 -7.82 6.11 -18.47
C GLU A 104 -9.22 6.68 -18.18
N LEU A 105 -10.06 5.92 -17.48
CA LEU A 105 -11.41 6.33 -17.07
C LEU A 105 -11.41 7.20 -15.79
N GLY A 106 -10.23 7.48 -15.23
CA GLY A 106 -10.06 8.36 -14.08
C GLY A 106 -9.99 7.65 -12.72
N LYS A 107 -9.81 8.45 -11.66
CA LYS A 107 -9.44 8.00 -10.30
C LYS A 107 -10.49 7.17 -9.56
N THR A 108 -11.70 7.04 -10.08
CA THR A 108 -12.77 6.25 -9.46
C THR A 108 -12.78 4.80 -9.94
N VAL A 109 -12.07 4.52 -11.05
CA VAL A 109 -12.01 3.20 -11.68
C VAL A 109 -10.68 2.54 -11.32
N PHE A 110 -10.78 1.36 -10.70
CA PHE A 110 -9.63 0.51 -10.46
C PHE A 110 -9.18 -0.11 -11.79
N SER A 111 -7.88 -0.07 -12.07
CA SER A 111 -7.30 -0.63 -13.29
C SER A 111 -6.64 -1.98 -12.99
N SER A 112 -5.30 -2.03 -13.00
CA SER A 112 -4.50 -3.23 -12.73
C SER A 112 -3.45 -2.96 -11.66
N LEU A 113 -3.05 -4.02 -10.96
CA LEU A 113 -1.94 -4.00 -9.99
C LEU A 113 -0.56 -4.05 -10.65
N TRP A 114 -0.49 -4.35 -11.94
CA TRP A 114 0.76 -4.51 -12.69
C TRP A 114 0.73 -3.78 -14.04
N LEU A 115 1.89 -3.24 -14.40
CA LEU A 115 2.20 -2.79 -15.76
C LEU A 115 2.38 -4.04 -16.63
N SER A 116 1.47 -4.24 -17.59
CA SER A 116 1.69 -5.13 -18.74
C SER A 116 2.48 -4.40 -19.82
#